data_AF-K1YML9-F1
#
_entry.id   AF-K1YML9-F1
#
_cell.length_a   1.000
_cell.length_b   1.000
_cell.length_c   1.000
_cell.angle_alpha   90.00
_cell.angle_beta   90.00
_cell.angle_gamma   90.00
#
_symmetry.space_group_name_H-M   'P 1'
#
loop_
_entity.id
_entity.type
_entity.pdbx_description
1 polymer ?
#
loop_
_entity_poly.entity_id
_entity_poly.type
_entity_poly.pdbx_seq_one_letter_code
_entity_poly.pdbx_strand_id
1 'polypeptide(L)'
;MPILRALPARLAVLLKQGGARLYVVETTAPVVDPGRGRTKTGYLCAMLRDDLDWKGPSPSGVVFHYLPGRKGEYADEILAGFDGTIQVDAYGG
;
A
#
# COMPACT_ATOMS: atom_id res chain seq x y z
N MET A 1 -5.65 15.93 16.27
CA MET A 1 -4.45 16.18 15.44
C MET A 1 -4.73 15.86 13.97
N PRO A 2 -5.13 16.83 13.15
CA PRO A 2 -5.54 16.59 11.76
C PRO A 2 -4.36 16.42 10.77
N ILE A 3 -3.19 17.00 11.07
CA ILE A 3 -2.03 17.01 10.14
C ILE A 3 -1.46 15.61 9.89
N LEU A 4 -1.38 14.75 10.92
CA LEU A 4 -0.81 13.40 10.81
C LEU A 4 -1.69 12.45 9.96
N ARG A 5 -3.01 12.66 9.90
CA ARG A 5 -3.89 11.84 9.05
C ARG A 5 -3.80 12.22 7.57
N ALA A 6 -3.44 13.46 7.25
CA ALA A 6 -3.39 13.96 5.88
C ALA A 6 -2.13 13.50 5.12
N LEU A 7 -1.01 13.27 5.81
CA LEU A 7 0.26 12.95 5.18
C LEU A 7 0.25 11.61 4.43
N PRO A 8 -0.16 10.47 5.02
CA PRO A 8 -0.19 9.19 4.29
C PRO A 8 -1.10 9.23 3.07
N ALA A 9 -2.27 9.87 3.20
CA ALA A 9 -3.21 10.04 2.09
C ALA A 9 -2.60 10.88 0.96
N ARG A 10 -1.92 11.99 1.29
CA ARG A 10 -1.27 12.83 0.28
C ARG A 10 -0.12 12.10 -0.41
N LEU A 11 0.68 11.34 0.32
CA LEU A 11 1.75 10.52 -0.23
C LEU A 11 1.20 9.44 -1.17
N ALA A 12 0.12 8.77 -0.81
CA ALA A 12 -0.53 7.79 -1.67
C ALA A 12 -0.98 8.40 -3.01
N VAL A 13 -1.51 9.62 -3.00
CA VAL A 13 -1.85 10.37 -4.22
C VAL A 13 -0.59 10.66 -5.06
N LEU A 14 0.50 11.11 -4.43
CA LEU A 14 1.76 11.42 -5.14
C LEU A 14 2.45 10.19 -5.73
N LEU A 15 2.34 9.04 -5.07
CA LEU A 15 2.82 7.77 -5.60
C LEU A 15 2.04 7.38 -6.86
N LYS A 16 0.71 7.46 -6.81
CA LYS A 16 -0.16 7.14 -7.96
C LYS A 16 -0.01 8.10 -9.14
N GLN A 17 0.15 9.39 -8.89
CA GLN A 17 0.25 10.39 -9.96
C GLN A 17 1.64 10.47 -10.61
N GLY A 18 2.69 10.12 -9.87
CA GLY A 18 4.06 10.39 -10.31
C GLY A 18 4.71 9.25 -11.10
N GLY A 19 3.99 8.26 -11.62
CA GLY A 19 4.63 7.20 -12.42
C GLY A 19 3.66 6.26 -13.12
N ALA A 20 4.16 5.50 -14.08
CA ALA A 20 3.40 4.49 -14.82
C ALA A 20 3.41 3.10 -14.16
N ARG A 21 4.19 2.93 -13.08
CA ARG A 21 4.34 1.66 -12.38
C ARG A 21 4.29 1.83 -10.86
N LEU A 22 3.63 0.90 -10.19
CA LEU A 22 3.67 0.73 -8.75
C LEU A 22 4.03 -0.70 -8.39
N TYR A 23 4.73 -0.87 -7.28
CA TYR A 23 4.94 -2.17 -6.65
C TYR A 23 4.02 -2.28 -5.45
N VAL A 24 3.31 -3.40 -5.35
CA VAL A 24 2.38 -3.66 -4.26
C VAL A 24 2.69 -5.02 -3.67
N VAL A 25 2.95 -5.06 -2.37
CA VAL A 25 3.18 -6.32 -1.64
C VAL A 25 2.28 -6.38 -0.42
N GLU A 26 1.76 -7.56 -0.14
CA GLU A 26 0.98 -7.85 1.06
C GLU A 26 1.83 -8.67 2.03
N THR A 27 1.92 -8.22 3.28
CA THR A 27 2.60 -8.96 4.35
C THR A 27 1.66 -9.12 5.53
N THR A 28 1.49 -10.35 6.01
CA THR A 28 0.70 -10.63 7.22
C THR A 28 1.50 -10.31 8.48
N ALA A 29 0.84 -9.74 9.49
CA ALA A 29 1.43 -9.50 10.80
C ALA A 29 0.44 -9.84 11.93
N PRO A 30 0.90 -10.28 13.11
CA PRO A 30 0.05 -10.39 14.28
C PRO A 30 -0.35 -8.98 14.77
N VAL A 31 -1.65 -8.72 14.88
CA VAL A 31 -2.22 -7.45 15.34
C VAL A 31 -3.07 -7.70 16.58
N VAL A 32 -3.06 -6.75 17.52
CA VAL A 32 -3.90 -6.82 18.73
C VAL A 32 -5.38 -6.93 18.32
N ASP A 33 -6.11 -7.83 18.99
CA ASP A 33 -7.57 -7.93 18.90
C ASP A 33 -8.20 -7.28 20.14
N PRO A 34 -8.58 -5.99 20.08
CA PRO A 34 -8.98 -5.23 21.26
C PRO A 34 -10.20 -5.83 21.94
N GLY A 35 -10.15 -5.95 23.27
CA GLY A 35 -11.24 -6.52 24.06
C GLY A 35 -11.29 -8.06 24.09
N ARG A 36 -10.44 -8.75 23.32
CA ARG A 36 -10.39 -10.23 23.28
C ARG A 36 -9.13 -10.85 23.88
N GLY A 37 -8.14 -10.02 24.24
CA GLY A 37 -6.90 -10.46 24.90
C GLY A 37 -6.03 -11.39 24.04
N ARG A 38 -6.19 -11.35 22.71
CA ARG A 38 -5.50 -12.20 21.75
C ARG A 38 -4.99 -11.38 20.57
N THR A 39 -4.20 -12.03 19.71
CA THR A 39 -3.81 -11.49 18.41
C THR A 39 -4.72 -12.04 17.32
N LYS A 40 -4.91 -11.24 16.27
CA LYS A 40 -5.51 -11.64 14.99
C LYS A 40 -4.51 -11.42 13.87
N THR A 41 -4.71 -12.10 12.75
CA THR A 41 -3.94 -11.81 11.53
C THR A 41 -4.39 -10.46 10.98
N GLY A 42 -3.43 -9.54 10.85
CA GLY A 42 -3.58 -8.29 10.10
C GLY A 42 -2.78 -8.35 8.80
N TYR A 43 -3.16 -7.51 7.86
CA TYR A 43 -2.50 -7.42 6.56
C TYR A 43 -1.93 -6.00 6.41
N LEU A 44 -0.63 -5.91 6.15
CA LEU A 44 0.05 -4.66 5.82
C LEU A 44 0.36 -4.70 4.32
N CYS A 45 -0.31 -3.84 3.57
CA CYS A 45 -0.08 -3.69 2.15
C CYS A 45 0.84 -2.49 1.92
N ALA A 46 2.03 -2.74 1.38
CA ALA A 46 2.95 -1.69 1.00
C ALA A 46 2.72 -1.34 -0.47
N MET A 47 2.39 -0.08 -0.75
CA MET A 47 2.37 0.49 -2.09
C MET A 47 3.57 1.41 -2.24
N LEU A 48 4.46 1.10 -3.17
CA LEU A 48 5.69 1.84 -3.36
C LEU A 48 5.97 2.13 -4.84
N ARG A 49 6.70 3.21 -5.03
CA ARG A 49 7.38 3.53 -6.29
C ARG A 49 8.85 3.64 -5.97
N ASP A 50 9.66 2.94 -6.72
CA ASP A 50 11.11 3.15 -6.74
C ASP A 50 11.60 3.02 -8.18
N ASP A 51 11.95 4.17 -8.76
CA ASP A 51 12.47 4.23 -10.12
C ASP A 51 14.00 4.44 -10.14
N LEU A 52 14.68 4.43 -8.98
CA LEU A 52 16.11 4.75 -8.90
C LEU A 52 16.97 3.81 -9.75
N ASP A 53 16.71 2.50 -9.69
CA ASP A 53 17.40 1.51 -10.52
C ASP A 53 17.02 1.60 -12.01
N TRP A 54 15.87 2.21 -12.32
CA TRP A 54 15.37 2.46 -13.68
C TRP A 54 15.66 3.87 -14.19
N LYS A 55 16.40 4.70 -13.43
CA LYS A 55 16.70 6.12 -13.74
C LYS A 55 15.44 6.95 -14.03
N GLY A 56 14.31 6.61 -13.43
CA GLY A 56 13.11 7.42 -13.56
C GLY A 56 13.25 8.75 -12.79
N PRO A 57 12.64 9.84 -13.28
CA PRO A 57 12.75 11.17 -12.66
C PRO A 57 11.90 11.32 -11.38
N SER A 58 11.08 10.31 -11.06
CA SER A 58 10.06 10.42 -10.04
C SER A 58 10.61 10.05 -8.66
N PRO A 59 10.24 10.79 -7.59
CA PRO A 59 10.78 10.55 -6.26
C PRO A 59 10.32 9.19 -5.72
N SER A 60 11.23 8.41 -5.13
CA SER A 60 10.87 7.12 -4.51
C SER A 60 10.07 7.32 -3.23
N GLY A 61 9.22 6.36 -2.89
CA GLY A 61 8.46 6.39 -1.65
C GLY A 61 7.56 5.17 -1.46
N VAL A 62 7.11 4.98 -0.21
CA VAL A 62 6.22 3.88 0.20
C VAL A 62 5.14 4.39 1.14
N VAL A 63 3.92 3.87 0.97
CA VAL A 63 2.82 4.02 1.93
C VAL A 63 2.34 2.62 2.32
N PHE A 64 2.11 2.44 3.63
CA PHE A 64 1.54 1.22 4.18
C PHE A 64 0.05 1.41 4.48
N HIS A 65 -0.76 0.48 3.98
CA HIS A 65 -2.17 0.36 4.28
C HIS A 65 -2.39 -0.83 5.23
N TYR A 66 -3.05 -0.61 6.35
CA TYR A 66 -3.55 -1.71 7.18
C TYR A 66 -4.89 -2.18 6.63
N LEU A 67 -5.01 -3.47 6.37
CA LEU A 67 -6.22 -4.13 5.90
C LEU A 67 -6.63 -5.25 6.88
N PRO A 68 -7.94 -5.42 7.14
CA PRO A 68 -8.42 -6.45 8.05
C PRO A 68 -8.49 -7.85 7.41
N GLY A 69 -8.19 -7.98 6.11
CA GLY A 69 -8.28 -9.22 5.35
C GLY A 69 -7.65 -9.09 3.96
N ARG A 70 -7.56 -10.22 3.24
CA ARG A 70 -7.14 -10.29 1.83
C ARG A 70 -8.38 -10.36 0.92
N LYS A 71 -8.68 -9.28 0.21
CA LYS A 71 -9.82 -9.16 -0.72
C LYS A 71 -9.49 -8.21 -1.87
N GLY A 72 -10.02 -8.49 -3.07
CA GLY A 72 -9.87 -7.64 -4.25
C GLY A 72 -10.39 -6.21 -4.03
N GLU A 73 -11.50 -6.06 -3.29
CA GLU A 73 -12.08 -4.76 -2.94
C GLU A 73 -11.08 -3.82 -2.24
N TYR A 74 -10.17 -4.36 -1.42
CA TYR A 74 -9.14 -3.55 -0.78
C TYR A 74 -8.06 -3.11 -1.76
N ALA A 75 -7.73 -3.94 -2.75
CA ALA A 75 -6.83 -3.55 -3.82
C ALA A 75 -7.46 -2.43 -4.65
N ASP A 76 -8.73 -2.56 -5.02
CA ASP A 76 -9.47 -1.53 -5.75
C ASP A 76 -9.48 -0.19 -4.98
N GLU A 77 -9.69 -0.23 -3.67
CA GLU A 77 -9.69 0.97 -2.82
C GLU A 77 -8.33 1.67 -2.79
N ILE A 78 -7.24 0.95 -2.51
CA ILE A 78 -5.91 1.56 -2.37
C ILE A 78 -5.38 2.07 -3.73
N LEU A 79 -5.71 1.36 -4.82
CA LEU A 79 -5.29 1.68 -6.19
C LEU A 79 -6.20 2.68 -6.90
N ALA A 80 -7.33 3.07 -6.30
CA ALA A 80 -8.28 4.00 -6.91
C ALA A 80 -7.58 5.24 -7.48
N GLY A 81 -7.82 5.52 -8.77
CA GLY A 81 -7.23 6.64 -9.51
C GLY A 81 -5.82 6.41 -10.04
N PHE A 82 -5.25 5.21 -9.90
CA PHE A 82 -4.03 4.81 -10.61
C PHE A 82 -4.39 4.20 -11.97
N ASP A 83 -3.70 4.63 -13.02
CA ASP A 83 -3.86 4.11 -14.38
C ASP A 83 -2.47 3.76 -14.91
N GLY A 84 -2.04 2.52 -14.65
CA GLY A 84 -0.69 2.05 -14.94
C GLY A 84 -0.49 0.59 -14.59
N THR A 85 0.76 0.12 -14.67
CA THR A 85 1.11 -1.26 -14.38
C THR A 85 1.37 -1.47 -12.89
N ILE A 86 0.77 -2.51 -12.33
CA ILE A 86 1.07 -2.95 -10.98
C ILE A 86 1.96 -4.17 -11.06
N GLN A 87 3.07 -4.13 -10.33
CA GLN A 87 3.90 -5.29 -10.08
C GLN A 87 3.62 -5.79 -8.67
N VAL A 88 3.20 -7.04 -8.57
CA VAL A 88 3.01 -7.75 -7.32
C VAL A 88 4.08 -8.83 -7.20
N ASP A 89 4.47 -9.21 -5.98
CA ASP A 89 5.10 -10.53 -5.83
C ASP A 89 4.07 -11.59 -6.26
N ALA A 90 4.55 -12.74 -6.74
CA ALA A 90 3.68 -13.74 -7.34
C ALA A 90 2.54 -14.12 -6.37
N TYR A 91 1.35 -13.59 -6.66
CA TYR A 91 0.09 -14.01 -6.05
C TYR A 91 -0.03 -15.50 -6.37
N GLY A 92 0.30 -16.37 -5.41
CA GLY A 92 -0.18 -17.74 -5.45
C GLY A 92 -1.69 -17.65 -5.46
N GLY A 93 -2.30 -17.92 -6.61
CA GLY A 93 -3.73 -18.05 -6.78
C GLY A 93 -4.31 -19.16 -5.93
#